data_AF-A0AAV3U286-F1
#
_entry.id   AF-A0AAV3U286-F1
#
_cell.length_a   1.000
_cell.length_b   1.000
_cell.length_c   1.000
_cell.angle_alpha   90.00
_cell.angle_beta   90.00
_cell.angle_gamma   90.00
#
_symmetry.space_group_name_H-M   'P 1'
#
loop_
_entity.id
_entity.type
_entity.pdbx_description
1 polymer ?
#
loop_
_entity_poly.entity_id
_entity_poly.type
_entity_poly.pdbx_seq_one_letter_code
_entity_poly.pdbx_strand_id
1 'polypeptide(L)'
;MPLHAQYGVVTSPIALEQGANYLARIGQNDPEELGRALDRIEQLFMVESAGGDYEPVVIVLHGPEVAVFQRQNYHQFKHIVDRAARLSAFNVVDIRVCETRLDVLGGAVDALVPFIGTVPYGPAEIERLTGAGYLHF
;
A
#
# COMPACT_ATOMS: atom_id res chain seq x y z
N MET A 1 -20.28 27.48 -31.56
CA MET A 1 -20.78 26.18 -31.05
C MET A 1 -19.83 25.09 -31.51
N PRO A 2 -19.47 24.11 -30.67
CA PRO A 2 -18.74 24.17 -29.39
C PRO A 2 -17.44 23.29 -29.49
N LEU A 3 -16.51 23.19 -28.53
CA LEU A 3 -16.64 22.49 -27.25
C LEU A 3 -15.42 22.79 -26.37
N HIS A 4 -15.63 23.40 -25.20
CA HIS A 4 -14.68 23.36 -24.10
C HIS A 4 -14.79 21.98 -23.43
N ALA A 5 -13.71 21.20 -23.42
CA ALA A 5 -13.60 20.00 -22.62
C ALA A 5 -13.31 20.42 -21.17
N GLN A 6 -14.33 20.28 -20.31
CA GLN A 6 -14.22 20.56 -18.89
C GLN A 6 -13.59 19.33 -18.21
N TYR A 7 -12.40 19.51 -17.65
CA TYR A 7 -11.74 18.53 -16.79
C TYR A 7 -12.61 18.28 -15.56
N GLY A 8 -13.34 17.16 -15.56
CA GLY A 8 -14.08 16.68 -14.41
C GLY A 8 -13.12 16.11 -13.37
N VAL A 9 -13.04 16.78 -12.22
CA VAL A 9 -12.44 16.21 -11.01
C VAL A 9 -13.34 15.05 -10.57
N VAL A 10 -12.88 13.82 -10.76
CA VAL A 10 -13.60 12.63 -10.31
C VAL A 10 -13.50 12.57 -8.78
N THR A 11 -14.46 13.20 -8.11
CA THR A 11 -14.73 13.02 -6.68
C THR A 11 -15.81 11.96 -6.57
N SER A 12 -15.44 10.70 -6.78
CA SER A 12 -16.29 9.57 -6.40
C SER A 12 -15.75 8.97 -5.11
N PRO A 13 -16.59 8.74 -4.08
CA PRO A 13 -16.19 7.86 -2.99
C PRO A 13 -15.88 6.52 -3.64
N ILE A 14 -14.66 6.02 -3.42
CA ILE A 14 -14.21 4.74 -3.97
C ILE A 14 -15.05 3.69 -3.26
N ALA A 15 -16.16 3.28 -3.85
CA ALA A 15 -16.83 2.05 -3.47
C ALA A 15 -15.92 0.93 -3.98
N LEU A 16 -15.43 0.08 -3.09
CA LEU A 16 -14.61 -1.05 -3.54
C LEU A 16 -15.50 -1.95 -4.40
N GLU A 17 -15.09 -2.15 -5.65
CA GLU A 17 -15.73 -3.05 -6.58
C GLU A 17 -15.50 -4.48 -6.10
N GLN A 18 -16.58 -5.22 -5.87
CA GLN A 18 -16.54 -6.61 -5.45
C GLN A 18 -15.77 -7.44 -6.49
N GLY A 19 -14.74 -8.17 -6.04
CA GLY A 19 -13.88 -8.98 -6.91
C GLY A 19 -12.79 -8.21 -7.67
N ALA A 20 -12.64 -6.90 -7.44
CA ALA A 20 -11.51 -6.14 -7.94
C ALA A 20 -10.28 -6.28 -7.03
N ASN A 21 -9.10 -6.29 -7.65
CA ASN A 21 -7.82 -6.26 -6.94
C ASN A 21 -7.30 -4.82 -6.89
N TYR A 22 -6.78 -4.41 -5.74
CA TYR A 22 -6.37 -3.03 -5.53
C TYR A 22 -4.87 -2.90 -5.26
N LEU A 23 -4.25 -1.87 -5.85
CA LEU A 23 -2.86 -1.49 -5.65
C LEU A 23 -2.81 -0.07 -5.09
N ALA A 24 -2.33 0.09 -3.85
CA ALA A 24 -2.16 1.40 -3.25
C ALA A 24 -0.91 2.10 -3.80
N ARG A 25 -1.01 3.40 -4.09
CA ARG A 25 0.14 4.24 -4.47
C ARG A 25 0.62 5.07 -3.28
N ILE A 26 1.93 5.03 -3.03
CA ILE A 26 2.61 5.96 -2.12
C ILE A 26 3.32 6.99 -3.00
N GLY A 27 2.79 8.20 -3.12
CA GLY A 27 3.24 9.19 -4.12
C GLY A 27 4.56 9.87 -3.78
N GLN A 28 4.70 10.32 -2.54
CA GLN A 28 5.85 11.03 -1.97
C GLN A 28 6.91 10.08 -1.42
N ASN A 29 6.60 8.78 -1.35
CA ASN A 29 7.54 7.75 -0.90
C ASN A 29 8.09 8.07 0.51
N ASP A 30 7.21 8.52 1.41
CA ASP A 30 7.59 8.89 2.77
C ASP A 30 6.78 8.14 3.83
N PRO A 31 7.33 7.96 5.06
CA PRO A 31 6.63 7.25 6.13
C PRO A 31 5.27 7.85 6.52
N GLU A 32 5.10 9.16 6.48
CA GLU A 32 3.84 9.79 6.90
C GLU A 32 2.73 9.52 5.89
N GLU A 33 3.06 9.54 4.59
CA GLU A 33 2.11 9.18 3.54
C GLU A 33 1.71 7.71 3.62
N LEU A 34 2.66 6.81 3.88
CA LEU A 34 2.33 5.41 4.18
C LEU A 34 1.36 5.31 5.36
N GLY A 35 1.59 6.07 6.44
CA GLY A 35 0.67 6.16 7.57
C GLY A 35 -0.74 6.60 7.16
N ARG A 36 -0.84 7.67 6.36
CA ARG A 36 -2.12 8.20 5.84
C ARG A 36 -2.82 7.23 4.90
N ALA A 37 -2.07 6.51 4.06
CA ALA A 37 -2.63 5.48 3.18
C ALA A 37 -3.26 4.34 3.99
N LEU A 38 -2.55 3.85 5.01
CA LEU A 38 -3.07 2.83 5.93
C LEU A 38 -4.30 3.33 6.70
N ASP A 39 -4.31 4.60 7.14
CA ASP A 39 -5.49 5.23 7.77
C ASP A 39 -6.70 5.21 6.84
N ARG A 40 -6.51 5.60 5.58
CA ARG A 40 -7.58 5.63 4.58
C ARG A 40 -8.13 4.23 4.30
N ILE A 41 -7.25 3.24 4.15
CA ILE A 41 -7.62 1.84 3.96
C ILE A 41 -8.43 1.34 5.16
N GLU A 42 -7.96 1.60 6.39
CA GLU A 42 -8.68 1.21 7.61
C GLU A 42 -10.09 1.81 7.65
N GLN A 43 -10.26 3.09 7.28
CA GLN A 43 -11.57 3.74 7.23
C GLN A 43 -12.49 3.13 6.18
N LEU A 44 -11.99 2.85 4.97
CA LEU A 44 -12.74 2.19 3.91
C LEU A 44 -13.23 0.81 4.35
N PHE A 45 -12.32 0.00 4.91
CA PHE A 45 -12.66 -1.33 5.38
C PHE A 45 -13.60 -1.31 6.59
N MET A 46 -13.44 -0.40 7.55
CA MET A 46 -14.39 -0.27 8.68
C MET A 46 -15.83 0.03 8.21
N VAL A 47 -15.99 0.77 7.11
CA VAL A 47 -17.30 1.07 6.52
C VAL A 47 -17.88 -0.14 5.76
N GLU A 48 -17.03 -0.93 5.10
CA GLU A 48 -17.44 -2.01 4.21
C GLU A 48 -17.44 -3.42 4.83
N SER A 49 -16.87 -3.62 6.04
CA SER A 49 -16.73 -4.92 6.74
C SER A 49 -18.04 -5.63 7.13
N ALA A 50 -19.19 -5.19 6.60
CA ALA A 50 -20.49 -5.79 6.85
C ALA A 50 -20.79 -7.06 6.00
N GLY A 51 -19.80 -7.64 5.31
CA GLY A 51 -19.92 -9.00 4.76
C GLY A 51 -19.44 -9.25 3.32
N GLY A 52 -18.40 -8.58 2.84
CA GLY A 52 -17.79 -8.87 1.53
C GLY A 52 -16.48 -9.69 1.63
N ASP A 53 -16.30 -10.64 0.72
CA ASP A 53 -15.02 -11.33 0.49
C ASP A 53 -14.16 -10.45 -0.42
N TYR A 54 -13.34 -9.57 0.18
CA TYR A 54 -12.43 -8.70 -0.55
C TYR A 54 -11.01 -9.27 -0.56
N GLU A 55 -10.34 -9.18 -1.70
CA GLU A 55 -8.90 -9.40 -1.78
C GLU A 55 -8.14 -8.28 -1.05
N PRO A 56 -7.00 -8.58 -0.41
CA PRO A 56 -6.23 -7.57 0.31
C PRO A 56 -5.73 -6.50 -0.66
N VAL A 57 -5.69 -5.26 -0.18
CA VAL A 57 -5.02 -4.17 -0.89
C VAL A 57 -3.52 -4.45 -0.91
N VAL A 58 -2.95 -4.59 -2.11
CA VAL A 58 -1.50 -4.72 -2.27
C VAL A 58 -0.85 -3.34 -2.16
N ILE A 59 0.18 -3.22 -1.34
CA ILE A 59 1.00 -2.01 -1.19
C ILE A 59 2.44 -2.36 -1.53
N VAL A 60 2.95 -1.82 -2.64
CA VAL A 60 4.36 -2.02 -3.05
C VAL A 60 5.17 -0.79 -2.66
N LEU A 61 6.15 -0.99 -1.77
CA LEU A 61 7.02 0.06 -1.24
C LEU A 61 8.36 0.02 -1.95
N HIS A 62 8.78 1.14 -2.50
CA HIS A 62 9.98 1.20 -3.33
C HIS A 62 10.80 2.49 -3.17
N GLY A 63 10.45 3.34 -2.22
CA GLY A 63 11.21 4.52 -1.85
C GLY A 63 11.75 4.50 -0.42
N PRO A 64 12.09 5.66 0.18
CA PRO A 64 12.60 5.76 1.55
C PRO A 64 11.74 5.07 2.61
N GLU A 65 10.43 5.01 2.40
CA GLU A 65 9.45 4.44 3.32
C GLU A 65 9.67 2.95 3.62
N VAL A 66 10.43 2.21 2.80
CA VAL A 66 10.79 0.80 3.10
C VAL A 66 11.52 0.68 4.44
N ALA A 67 12.21 1.74 4.89
CA ALA A 67 12.90 1.74 6.17
C ALA A 67 11.96 1.63 7.37
N VAL A 68 10.68 1.99 7.23
CA VAL A 68 9.66 1.89 8.29
C VAL A 68 9.59 0.49 8.88
N PHE A 69 9.75 -0.54 8.04
CA PHE A 69 9.56 -1.92 8.42
C PHE A 69 10.82 -2.65 8.86
N GLN A 70 11.97 -1.97 8.90
CA GLN A 70 13.17 -2.52 9.52
C GLN A 70 12.98 -2.60 11.04
N ARG A 71 13.29 -3.75 11.66
CA ARG A 71 13.12 -3.99 13.11
C ARG A 71 13.78 -2.93 13.98
N GLN A 72 14.94 -2.41 13.57
CA GLN A 72 15.66 -1.35 14.29
C GLN A 72 14.88 -0.02 14.35
N ASN A 73 14.01 0.24 13.38
CA ASN A 73 13.20 1.47 13.29
C ASN A 73 11.82 1.31 13.95
N TYR A 74 11.49 0.14 14.49
CA TYR A 74 10.18 -0.17 15.06
C TYR A 74 9.74 0.86 16.10
N HIS A 75 10.62 1.23 17.04
CA HIS A 75 10.27 2.20 18.08
C HIS A 75 9.86 3.55 17.52
N GLN A 76 10.52 4.01 16.45
CA GLN A 76 10.22 5.28 15.80
C GLN A 76 8.89 5.23 15.05
N PHE A 77 8.61 4.14 14.33
CA PHE A 77 7.42 4.00 13.49
C PHE A 77 6.35 3.09 14.07
N LYS A 78 6.35 2.89 15.39
CA LYS A 78 5.49 1.92 16.09
C LYS A 78 4.02 2.02 15.68
N HIS A 79 3.50 3.25 15.60
CA HIS A 79 2.11 3.50 15.23
C HIS A 79 1.76 3.02 13.81
N ILE A 80 2.68 3.19 12.85
CA ILE A 80 2.51 2.74 11.46
C ILE A 80 2.64 1.22 11.40
N VAL A 81 3.69 0.67 12.01
CA VAL A 81 3.96 -0.78 11.98
C VAL A 81 2.83 -1.56 12.65
N ASP A 82 2.35 -1.12 13.81
CA ASP A 82 1.27 -1.79 14.52
C ASP A 82 -0.06 -1.73 13.75
N ARG A 83 -0.36 -0.60 13.07
CA ARG A 83 -1.54 -0.50 12.20
C ARG A 83 -1.42 -1.43 11.00
N ALA A 84 -0.28 -1.41 10.33
CA ALA A 84 0.00 -2.30 9.20
C ALA A 84 -0.14 -3.77 9.60
N ALA A 85 0.41 -4.16 10.76
CA ALA A 85 0.28 -5.50 11.30
C ALA A 85 -1.18 -5.89 11.58
N ARG A 86 -1.96 -4.99 12.18
CA ARG A 86 -3.40 -5.21 12.43
C ARG A 86 -4.16 -5.42 11.12
N LEU A 87 -3.98 -4.54 10.13
CA LEU A 87 -4.66 -4.63 8.85
C LEU A 87 -4.24 -5.90 8.07
N SER A 88 -2.96 -6.25 8.09
CA SER A 88 -2.46 -7.47 7.47
C SER A 88 -3.04 -8.73 8.13
N ALA A 89 -3.15 -8.75 9.47
CA ALA A 89 -3.75 -9.87 10.20
C ALA A 89 -5.24 -10.08 9.89
N PHE A 90 -5.96 -9.04 9.46
CA PHE A 90 -7.33 -9.11 8.98
C PHE A 90 -7.46 -9.31 7.46
N ASN A 91 -6.35 -9.62 6.77
CA ASN A 91 -6.30 -9.75 5.31
C ASN A 91 -6.80 -8.50 4.57
N VAL A 92 -6.61 -7.32 5.17
CA VAL A 92 -7.00 -6.03 4.58
C VAL A 92 -5.90 -5.48 3.67
N VAL A 93 -4.63 -5.71 4.03
CA VAL A 93 -3.46 -5.29 3.25
C VAL A 93 -2.44 -6.40 3.09
N ASP A 94 -1.78 -6.40 1.93
CA ASP A 94 -0.56 -7.17 1.64
C ASP A 94 0.56 -6.16 1.31
N ILE A 95 1.54 -6.03 2.19
CA ILE A 95 2.62 -5.05 2.06
C ILE A 95 3.88 -5.74 1.57
N ARG A 96 4.45 -5.23 0.47
CA ARG A 96 5.62 -5.77 -0.20
C ARG A 96 6.72 -4.72 -0.28
N VAL A 97 7.90 -5.03 0.24
CA VAL A 97 9.07 -4.15 0.20
C VAL A 97 9.99 -4.51 -0.97
N CYS A 98 10.43 -3.49 -1.72
CA CYS A 98 11.45 -3.60 -2.76
C CYS A 98 12.83 -3.93 -2.16
N GLU A 99 13.35 -5.12 -2.45
CA GLU A 99 14.67 -5.59 -1.98
C GLU A 99 15.79 -4.68 -2.48
N THR A 100 15.77 -4.32 -3.76
CA THR A 100 16.76 -3.38 -4.34
C THR A 100 16.81 -2.06 -3.56
N ARG A 101 15.66 -1.55 -3.10
CA ARG A 101 15.61 -0.30 -2.34
C ARG A 101 16.09 -0.50 -0.91
N LEU A 102 15.74 -1.62 -0.30
CA LEU A 102 16.18 -1.98 1.05
C LEU A 102 17.72 -2.07 1.10
N ASP A 103 18.33 -2.73 0.11
CA ASP A 103 19.78 -2.87 -0.02
C ASP A 103 20.48 -1.52 -0.19
N VAL A 104 19.93 -0.62 -1.02
CA VAL A 104 20.45 0.75 -1.21
C VAL A 104 20.47 1.54 0.11
N LEU A 105 19.53 1.26 1.03
CA LEU A 105 19.47 1.89 2.34
C LEU A 105 20.28 1.13 3.42
N GLY A 106 21.03 0.09 3.03
CA GLY A 106 21.82 -0.73 3.95
C GLY A 106 20.97 -1.64 4.84
N GLY A 107 19.72 -1.90 4.48
CA GLY A 107 18.86 -2.87 5.15
C GLY A 107 19.09 -4.29 4.65
N ALA A 108 18.43 -5.24 5.30
CA ALA A 108 18.43 -6.64 4.90
C ALA A 108 17.02 -7.24 5.08
N VAL A 109 16.65 -8.18 4.22
CA VAL A 109 15.31 -8.82 4.25
C VAL A 109 15.01 -9.46 5.60
N ASP A 110 16.00 -10.15 6.19
CA ASP A 110 15.86 -10.77 7.50
C ASP A 110 15.69 -9.75 8.65
N ALA A 111 16.07 -8.49 8.42
CA ALA A 111 15.91 -7.38 9.34
C ALA A 111 14.51 -6.74 9.29
N LEU A 112 13.65 -7.14 8.36
CA LEU A 112 12.26 -6.68 8.31
C LEU A 112 11.42 -7.30 9.44
N VAL A 113 10.30 -6.67 9.76
CA VAL A 113 9.28 -7.26 10.64
C VAL A 113 8.56 -8.42 9.92
N PRO A 114 8.15 -9.50 10.63
CA PRO A 114 7.85 -10.79 9.99
C PRO A 114 6.65 -10.86 9.05
N PHE A 115 5.73 -9.89 9.09
CA PHE A 115 4.50 -9.88 8.28
C PHE A 115 4.69 -9.17 6.93
N ILE A 116 5.89 -8.67 6.64
CA ILE A 116 6.19 -7.90 5.43
C ILE A 116 6.73 -8.85 4.37
N GLY A 117 6.07 -8.90 3.22
CA GLY A 117 6.57 -9.59 2.04
C GLY A 117 7.65 -8.77 1.34
N THR A 118 8.37 -9.40 0.41
CA THR A 118 9.36 -8.72 -0.42
C THR A 118 9.14 -8.98 -1.90
N VAL A 119 9.63 -8.05 -2.71
CA VAL A 119 9.72 -8.20 -4.16
C VAL A 119 11.10 -7.75 -4.63
N PRO A 120 11.69 -8.40 -5.65
CA PRO A 120 13.05 -8.06 -6.09
C PRO A 120 13.20 -6.58 -6.49
N TYR A 121 12.20 -6.07 -7.23
CA TYR A 121 12.18 -4.70 -7.72
C TYR A 121 10.76 -4.13 -7.76
N GLY A 122 10.50 -3.14 -6.91
CA GLY A 122 9.16 -2.55 -6.71
C GLY A 122 8.53 -1.95 -7.97
N PRO A 123 9.23 -1.13 -8.77
CA PRO A 123 8.65 -0.58 -10.00
C PRO A 123 8.19 -1.66 -10.99
N ALA A 124 8.96 -2.73 -11.17
CA ALA A 124 8.56 -3.85 -12.04
C ALA A 124 7.35 -4.61 -11.48
N GLU A 125 7.26 -4.76 -10.15
CA GLU A 125 6.08 -5.38 -9.54
C GLU A 125 4.82 -4.52 -9.73
N ILE A 126 4.92 -3.20 -9.61
CA ILE A 126 3.82 -2.27 -9.88
C ILE A 126 3.35 -2.40 -11.33
N GLU A 127 4.27 -2.45 -12.29
CA GLU A 127 3.95 -2.64 -13.71
C GLU A 127 3.25 -3.99 -13.93
N ARG A 128 3.76 -5.07 -13.32
CA ARG A 128 3.18 -6.41 -13.42
C ARG A 128 1.76 -6.46 -12.87
N LEU A 129 1.53 -5.90 -11.68
CA LEU A 129 0.21 -5.85 -11.04
C LEU A 129 -0.77 -5.00 -11.84
N THR A 130 -0.31 -3.84 -12.34
CA THR A 130 -1.12 -2.98 -13.21
C THR A 130 -1.50 -3.71 -14.50
N GLY A 131 -0.57 -4.43 -15.13
CA GLY A 131 -0.83 -5.27 -16.30
C GLY A 131 -1.75 -6.46 -16.03
N ALA A 132 -1.80 -6.93 -14.78
CA ALA A 132 -2.73 -7.97 -14.32
C ALA A 132 -4.14 -7.45 -13.98
N GLY A 133 -4.39 -6.14 -14.14
CA GLY A 133 -5.70 -5.52 -13.93
C GLY A 133 -5.95 -4.99 -12.53
N TYR A 134 -4.91 -4.79 -11.70
CA TYR A 134 -5.08 -4.14 -10.40
C TYR A 134 -5.47 -2.66 -10.58
N LEU A 135 -6.48 -2.23 -9.83
CA LEU A 135 -6.96 -0.86 -9.79
C LEU A 135 -6.16 -0.03 -8.79
N HIS A 136 -5.76 1.17 -9.20
CA HIS A 136 -5.09 2.13 -8.32
C HIS A 136 -6.14 2.94 -7.55
N PHE A 137 -5.91 3.22 -6.26
CA PHE A 137 -6.82 4.02 -5.44
C PHE A 137 -6.09 4.86 -4.38
#